data_AF-A0A1F7G9I0-F1
#
_entry.id   AF-A0A1F7G9I0-F1
#
_cell.length_a   1.000
_cell.length_b   1.000
_cell.length_c   1.000
_cell.angle_alpha   90.00
_cell.angle_beta   90.00
_cell.angle_gamma   90.00
#
_symmetry.space_group_name_H-M   'P 1'
#
loop_
_entity.id
_entity.type
_entity.pdbx_description
1 polymer ?
#
loop_
_entity_poly.entity_id
_entity_poly.type
_entity_poly.pdbx_seq_one_letter_code
_entity_poly.pdbx_strand_id
1 'polypeptide(L)'
;MYLQKKDIVQIVEDNKFPLSREEFKNIEPDEKEIILRCAREFGFEVKDNAKHQKTDDKTNKFLDKPNAILIIRGGYGVEESHRLQTETGKILVKLMVIQQTRRYNRLKTIAKKLVEEKLAELYQGLDDFYLYHVLCETADDLFFENLKKIAKGIPIFEVDFDERGDFEIKEVGKIG
;
A
#
# COMPACT_ATOMS: atom_id res chain seq x y z
N MET A 1 -20.88 5.02 -10.92
CA MET A 1 -21.22 5.81 -9.72
C MET A 1 -19.94 6.15 -8.98
N TYR A 2 -19.74 7.42 -8.62
CA TYR A 2 -18.61 7.85 -7.81
C TYR A 2 -19.07 7.96 -6.36
N LEU A 3 -18.28 7.38 -5.45
CA LEU A 3 -18.54 7.48 -4.01
C LEU A 3 -18.20 8.89 -3.53
N GLN A 4 -19.04 9.43 -2.67
CA GLN A 4 -18.81 10.67 -1.94
C GLN A 4 -18.22 10.36 -0.57
N LYS A 5 -17.65 11.37 0.10
CA LYS A 5 -17.08 11.23 1.45
C LYS A 5 -18.04 10.53 2.43
N LYS A 6 -19.33 10.88 2.41
CA LYS A 6 -20.37 10.25 3.28
C LYS A 6 -20.50 8.74 3.05
N ASP A 7 -20.34 8.29 1.80
CA ASP A 7 -20.45 6.88 1.45
C ASP A 7 -19.22 6.13 1.99
N ILE A 8 -18.04 6.76 1.93
CA ILE A 8 -16.82 6.20 2.51
C ILE A 8 -16.89 6.14 4.02
N VAL A 9 -17.42 7.17 4.70
CA VAL A 9 -17.64 7.15 6.16
C VAL A 9 -18.47 5.92 6.53
N GLN A 10 -19.61 5.72 5.88
CA GLN A 10 -20.47 4.56 6.14
C GLN A 10 -19.74 3.24 5.90
N ILE A 11 -19.03 3.12 4.78
CA ILE A 11 -18.25 1.90 4.45
C ILE A 11 -17.19 1.61 5.51
N VAL A 12 -16.48 2.64 6.00
CA VAL A 12 -15.44 2.48 7.01
C VAL A 12 -16.05 2.10 8.36
N GLU A 13 -17.15 2.73 8.77
CA GLU A 13 -17.85 2.38 10.01
C GLU A 13 -18.34 0.93 10.00
N ASP A 14 -18.92 0.49 8.89
CA ASP A 14 -19.56 -0.82 8.78
C ASP A 14 -18.55 -1.98 8.66
N ASN A 15 -17.33 -1.72 8.16
CA ASN A 15 -16.39 -2.80 7.77
C ASN A 15 -14.95 -2.57 8.23
N LYS A 16 -14.68 -1.66 9.16
CA LYS A 16 -13.35 -1.56 9.74
C LYS A 16 -13.03 -2.80 10.58
N PHE A 17 -11.78 -3.28 10.50
CA PHE A 17 -11.31 -4.39 11.32
C PHE A 17 -9.89 -4.11 11.84
N PRO A 18 -9.55 -4.51 13.08
CA PRO A 18 -8.22 -4.33 13.61
C PRO A 18 -7.22 -5.20 12.84
N LEU A 19 -6.06 -4.62 12.54
CA LEU A 19 -4.97 -5.30 11.87
C LEU A 19 -4.16 -6.09 12.90
N SER A 20 -4.00 -7.39 12.67
CA SER A 20 -3.01 -8.18 13.40
C SER A 20 -1.60 -7.67 13.13
N ARG A 21 -0.69 -7.91 14.08
CA ARG A 21 0.75 -7.77 13.82
C ARG A 21 1.13 -8.77 12.74
N GLU A 22 1.71 -8.27 11.67
CA GLU A 22 2.19 -9.11 10.58
C GLU A 22 3.60 -9.61 10.91
N GLU A 23 3.81 -10.91 10.79
CA GLU A 23 5.14 -11.49 10.93
C GLU A 23 5.89 -11.40 9.60
N PHE A 24 7.10 -10.83 9.64
CA PHE A 24 7.95 -10.81 8.45
C PHE A 24 8.37 -12.24 8.09
N LYS A 25 7.90 -12.75 6.95
CA LYS A 25 8.22 -14.09 6.45
C LYS A 25 9.23 -14.03 5.31
N ASN A 26 8.84 -13.43 4.19
CA ASN A 26 9.63 -13.33 2.95
C ASN A 26 9.37 -11.97 2.29
N ILE A 27 10.30 -11.50 1.45
CA ILE A 27 10.13 -10.32 0.61
C ILE A 27 9.09 -10.63 -0.48
N GLU A 28 8.10 -9.76 -0.64
CA GLU A 28 7.05 -9.88 -1.66
C GLU A 28 7.51 -9.33 -3.03
N PRO A 29 6.84 -9.70 -4.15
CA PRO A 29 7.27 -9.28 -5.48
C PRO A 29 7.33 -7.76 -5.68
N ASP A 30 6.36 -7.02 -5.15
CA ASP A 30 6.31 -5.55 -5.20
C ASP A 30 7.44 -4.94 -4.34
N GLU A 31 7.73 -5.51 -3.18
CA GLU A 31 8.87 -5.12 -2.35
C GLU A 31 10.19 -5.37 -3.05
N LYS A 32 10.33 -6.48 -3.79
CA LYS A 32 11.51 -6.76 -4.60
C LYS A 32 11.68 -5.70 -5.69
N GLU A 33 10.60 -5.26 -6.33
CA GLU A 33 10.65 -4.17 -7.33
C GLU A 33 11.13 -2.85 -6.71
N ILE A 34 10.62 -2.49 -5.52
CA ILE A 34 11.04 -1.30 -4.76
C ILE A 34 12.55 -1.38 -4.46
N ILE A 35 13.01 -2.50 -3.90
CA ILE A 35 14.42 -2.72 -3.56
C ILE A 35 15.31 -2.62 -4.80
N LEU A 36 14.93 -3.25 -5.91
CA LEU A 36 15.70 -3.23 -7.16
C LEU A 36 15.73 -1.84 -7.82
N ARG A 37 14.66 -1.05 -7.68
CA ARG A 37 14.64 0.34 -8.14
C ARG A 37 15.55 1.21 -7.28
N CYS A 38 15.46 1.09 -5.95
CA CYS A 38 16.37 1.77 -5.02
C CYS A 38 17.83 1.42 -5.30
N ALA A 39 18.15 0.14 -5.54
CA ALA A 39 19.50 -0.31 -5.86
C ALA A 39 20.07 0.39 -7.10
N ARG A 40 19.26 0.55 -8.15
CA ARG A 40 19.65 1.23 -9.40
C ARG A 40 19.85 2.72 -9.22
N GLU A 41 19.01 3.36 -8.42
CA GLU A 41 19.00 4.83 -8.25
C GLU A 41 20.05 5.29 -7.22
N PHE A 42 20.31 4.49 -6.19
CA PHE A 42 21.16 4.87 -5.04
C PHE A 42 22.44 4.03 -4.91
N GLY A 43 22.65 3.04 -5.78
CA GLY A 43 23.95 2.39 -5.98
C GLY A 43 24.34 1.35 -4.94
N PHE A 44 23.41 0.50 -4.50
CA PHE A 44 23.72 -0.65 -3.63
C PHE A 44 23.45 -1.99 -4.34
N GLU A 45 24.28 -3.01 -4.08
CA GLU A 45 24.08 -4.36 -4.63
C GLU A 45 23.06 -5.14 -3.81
N VAL A 46 22.12 -5.82 -4.47
CA VAL A 46 21.17 -6.76 -3.83
C VAL A 46 21.61 -8.18 -4.17
N LYS A 47 22.12 -8.93 -3.19
CA LYS A 47 22.53 -10.32 -3.42
C LYS A 47 21.29 -11.20 -3.65
N ASP A 48 21.08 -11.62 -4.89
CA ASP A 48 19.94 -12.42 -5.34
C ASP A 48 20.09 -13.90 -4.91
N ASN A 49 20.04 -14.17 -3.60
CA ASN A 49 20.05 -15.54 -3.06
C ASN A 49 18.62 -16.14 -2.97
N ALA A 50 17.60 -15.41 -3.42
CA ALA A 50 16.23 -15.90 -3.46
C ALA A 50 16.02 -16.72 -4.74
N LYS A 51 15.97 -18.05 -4.59
CA LYS A 51 15.53 -19.00 -5.62
C LYS A 51 14.33 -18.42 -6.36
N HIS A 52 14.45 -18.29 -7.67
CA HIS A 52 13.41 -17.82 -8.57
C HIS A 52 12.16 -18.70 -8.38
N GLN A 53 11.21 -18.24 -7.56
CA GLN A 53 9.83 -18.61 -7.82
C GLN A 53 9.44 -17.80 -9.04
N LYS A 54 9.20 -18.49 -10.15
CA LYS A 54 8.42 -17.94 -11.25
C LYS A 54 7.16 -17.38 -10.60
N THR A 55 7.04 -16.06 -10.59
CA THR A 55 5.77 -15.40 -10.35
C THR A 55 4.85 -15.92 -11.43
N ASP A 56 3.96 -16.85 -11.06
CA ASP A 56 2.72 -17.03 -11.80
C ASP A 56 2.15 -15.62 -11.98
N ASP A 57 2.00 -15.22 -13.23
CA ASP A 57 1.48 -13.95 -13.72
C ASP A 57 -0.02 -13.84 -13.37
N LYS A 58 -0.35 -13.97 -12.08
CA LYS A 58 -1.70 -14.10 -11.52
C LYS A 58 -2.16 -12.86 -10.76
N THR A 59 -1.47 -11.74 -10.92
CA THR A 59 -1.87 -10.45 -10.32
C THR A 59 -1.95 -9.37 -11.38
N ASN A 60 -2.80 -9.58 -12.37
CA ASN A 60 -3.44 -8.49 -13.11
C ASN A 60 -4.90 -8.83 -13.44
N LYS A 61 -5.60 -9.52 -12.53
CA LYS A 61 -7.06 -9.52 -12.54
C LYS A 61 -7.59 -8.28 -11.81
N PHE A 62 -7.26 -7.09 -12.33
CA PHE A 62 -8.20 -5.96 -12.22
C PHE A 62 -9.37 -6.25 -13.16
N LEU A 63 -10.17 -7.27 -12.83
CA LEU A 63 -11.31 -7.65 -13.66
C LEU A 63 -12.45 -6.63 -13.56
N ASP A 64 -12.41 -5.71 -12.58
CA ASP A 64 -13.32 -4.56 -12.51
C ASP A 64 -12.60 -3.32 -11.97
N LYS A 65 -12.86 -2.15 -12.58
CA LYS A 65 -12.37 -0.84 -12.14
C LYS A 65 -12.94 -0.51 -10.74
N PRO A 66 -12.12 -0.16 -9.73
CA PRO A 66 -12.63 0.14 -8.39
C PRO A 66 -13.48 1.43 -8.40
N ASN A 67 -14.43 1.52 -7.46
CA ASN A 67 -15.29 2.68 -7.28
C ASN A 67 -14.59 3.83 -6.55
N ALA A 68 -13.64 3.51 -5.67
CA ALA A 68 -12.75 4.45 -4.99
C ALA A 68 -11.45 3.77 -4.57
N ILE A 69 -10.46 4.60 -4.25
CA ILE A 69 -9.20 4.19 -3.65
C ILE A 69 -9.14 4.73 -2.22
N LEU A 70 -8.80 3.86 -1.28
CA LEU A 70 -8.59 4.20 0.13
C LEU A 70 -7.12 4.03 0.49
N ILE A 71 -6.47 5.11 0.88
CA ILE A 71 -5.14 5.11 1.49
C ILE A 71 -5.35 5.11 3.00
N ILE A 72 -5.04 3.98 3.64
CA ILE A 72 -5.29 3.76 5.05
C ILE A 72 -4.00 3.93 5.85
N ARG A 73 -4.08 4.77 6.90
CA ARG A 73 -3.06 4.90 7.94
C ARG A 73 -3.62 4.45 9.28
N GLY A 74 -2.77 3.82 10.10
CA GLY A 74 -3.13 3.32 11.43
C GLY A 74 -3.28 1.80 11.50
N GLY A 75 -3.86 1.33 12.61
CA GLY A 75 -3.94 -0.08 12.99
C GLY A 75 -5.18 -0.83 12.50
N TYR A 76 -5.91 -0.30 11.53
CA TYR A 76 -7.18 -0.85 11.06
C TYR A 76 -7.20 -1.01 9.54
N GLY A 77 -7.93 -2.01 9.07
CA GLY A 77 -8.22 -2.24 7.66
C GLY A 77 -9.69 -2.04 7.34
N VAL A 78 -10.01 -1.99 6.05
CA VAL A 78 -11.37 -1.91 5.52
C VAL A 78 -11.48 -2.94 4.41
N GLU A 79 -12.61 -3.65 4.34
CA GLU A 79 -12.83 -4.65 3.30
C GLU A 79 -12.89 -4.04 1.89
N GLU A 80 -12.29 -4.72 0.90
CA GLU A 80 -12.23 -4.24 -0.48
C GLU A 80 -13.56 -4.33 -1.23
N SER A 81 -14.58 -4.98 -0.67
CA SER A 81 -15.89 -5.12 -1.31
C SER A 81 -17.00 -4.99 -0.28
N HIS A 82 -17.93 -4.07 -0.51
CA HIS A 82 -19.02 -3.79 0.42
C HIS A 82 -20.35 -3.56 -0.30
N ARG A 83 -21.47 -3.89 0.36
CA ARG A 83 -22.81 -3.64 -0.17
C ARG A 83 -23.40 -2.37 0.44
N LEU A 84 -23.32 -1.26 -0.29
CA LEU A 84 -23.87 0.03 0.14
C LEU A 84 -25.38 0.06 -0.09
N GLN A 85 -26.15 0.44 0.93
CA GLN A 85 -27.59 0.67 0.82
C GLN A 85 -27.84 2.05 0.19
N THR A 86 -28.58 2.09 -0.91
CA THR A 86 -29.02 3.32 -1.59
C THR A 86 -30.55 3.40 -1.63
N GLU A 87 -31.09 4.54 -2.03
CA GLU A 87 -32.53 4.74 -2.27
C GLU A 87 -33.09 3.75 -3.30
N THR A 88 -32.25 3.31 -4.25
CA THR A 88 -32.63 2.36 -5.31
C THR A 88 -32.35 0.89 -4.98
N GLY A 89 -31.85 0.60 -3.77
CA GLY A 89 -31.49 -0.76 -3.33
C GLY A 89 -30.01 -0.90 -2.95
N LYS A 90 -29.55 -2.15 -2.79
CA LYS A 90 -28.15 -2.45 -2.42
C LYS A 90 -27.27 -2.53 -3.66
N ILE A 91 -26.19 -1.76 -3.68
CA ILE A 91 -25.17 -1.82 -4.74
C ILE A 91 -23.89 -2.45 -4.21
N LEU A 92 -23.21 -3.26 -5.02
CA LEU A 92 -21.87 -3.75 -4.68
C LEU A 92 -20.86 -2.67 -5.06
N VAL A 93 -20.07 -2.26 -4.08
CA VAL A 93 -18.98 -1.31 -4.18
C VAL A 93 -17.67 -2.06 -4.05
N LYS A 94 -16.73 -1.81 -4.96
CA LYS A 94 -15.35 -2.31 -4.92
C LYS A 94 -14.40 -1.17 -4.60
N LEU A 95 -13.54 -1.38 -3.62
CA LEU A 95 -12.52 -0.44 -3.18
C LEU A 95 -11.16 -1.01 -3.50
N MET A 96 -10.23 -0.13 -3.85
CA MET A 96 -8.80 -0.44 -3.80
C MET A 96 -8.27 0.05 -2.47
N VAL A 97 -7.85 -0.87 -1.60
CA VAL A 97 -7.39 -0.52 -0.25
C VAL A 97 -5.87 -0.61 -0.19
N ILE A 98 -5.24 0.47 0.27
CA ILE A 98 -3.80 0.59 0.40
C ILE A 98 -3.45 0.78 1.86
N GLN A 99 -2.78 -0.19 2.45
CA GLN A 99 -2.37 -0.18 3.84
C GLN A 99 -1.01 0.50 4.00
N GLN A 100 -0.97 1.85 4.00
CA GLN A 100 0.28 2.61 3.98
C GLN A 100 1.12 2.35 5.24
N THR A 101 0.50 2.38 6.43
CA THR A 101 1.22 2.13 7.69
C THR A 101 1.83 0.73 7.72
N ARG A 102 1.11 -0.30 7.25
CA ARG A 102 1.66 -1.66 7.17
C ARG A 102 2.83 -1.73 6.20
N ARG A 103 2.67 -1.17 5.00
CA ARG A 103 3.75 -1.12 4.00
C ARG A 103 5.01 -0.48 4.57
N TYR A 104 4.90 0.68 5.20
CA TYR A 104 6.06 1.37 5.77
C TYR A 104 6.71 0.59 6.91
N ASN A 105 5.93 0.01 7.82
CA ASN A 105 6.49 -0.84 8.88
C ASN A 105 7.23 -2.05 8.31
N ARG A 106 6.75 -2.57 7.19
CA ARG A 106 7.36 -3.69 6.48
C ARG A 106 8.65 -3.27 5.78
N LEU A 107 8.66 -2.14 5.08
CA LEU A 107 9.87 -1.54 4.49
C LEU A 107 10.94 -1.20 5.55
N LYS A 108 10.53 -0.75 6.74
CA LYS A 108 11.44 -0.54 7.87
C LYS A 108 12.13 -1.84 8.30
N THR A 109 11.37 -2.94 8.34
CA THR A 109 11.92 -4.27 8.66
C THR A 109 12.87 -4.76 7.56
N ILE A 110 12.52 -4.52 6.30
CA ILE A 110 13.37 -4.85 5.14
C ILE A 110 14.69 -4.08 5.19
N ALA A 111 14.65 -2.76 5.39
CA ALA A 111 15.83 -1.91 5.47
C ALA A 111 16.82 -2.42 6.52
N LYS A 112 16.30 -2.71 7.71
CA LYS A 112 17.07 -3.27 8.82
C LYS A 112 17.75 -4.59 8.43
N LYS A 113 17.00 -5.53 7.85
CA LYS A 113 17.55 -6.82 7.41
C LYS A 113 18.61 -6.69 6.32
N LEU A 114 18.41 -5.82 5.34
CA LEU A 114 19.36 -5.61 4.26
C LEU A 114 20.71 -5.13 4.79
N VAL A 115 20.71 -4.25 5.80
CA VAL A 115 21.93 -3.76 6.45
C VAL A 115 22.54 -4.82 7.37
N GLU A 116 21.76 -5.44 8.26
CA GLU A 116 22.24 -6.46 9.21
C GLU A 116 22.86 -7.67 8.50
N GLU A 117 22.26 -8.12 7.40
CA GLU A 117 22.73 -9.27 6.63
C GLU A 117 23.81 -8.89 5.59
N LYS A 118 24.23 -7.63 5.53
CA LYS A 118 25.19 -7.10 4.53
C LYS A 118 24.78 -7.43 3.09
N LEU A 119 23.47 -7.30 2.84
CA LEU A 119 22.82 -7.46 1.54
C LEU A 119 22.61 -6.11 0.83
N ALA A 120 22.92 -5.00 1.49
CA ALA A 120 23.06 -3.68 0.90
C ALA A 120 24.33 -3.02 1.45
N GLU A 121 25.19 -2.54 0.56
CA GLU A 121 26.34 -1.71 0.93
C GLU A 121 25.94 -0.24 0.77
N LEU A 122 25.86 0.47 1.89
CA LEU A 122 25.56 1.90 1.91
C LEU A 122 26.86 2.70 1.96
N TYR A 123 26.80 3.95 1.49
CA TYR A 123 27.92 4.88 1.67
C TYR A 123 28.25 5.09 3.15
N GLN A 124 29.51 5.42 3.42
CA GLN A 124 30.00 5.62 4.79
C GLN A 124 29.15 6.66 5.55
N GLY A 125 28.66 6.27 6.72
CA GLY A 125 27.83 7.13 7.58
C GLY A 125 26.32 6.99 7.35
N LEU A 126 25.89 6.18 6.40
CA LEU A 126 24.48 5.83 6.19
C LEU A 126 24.11 4.52 6.90
N ASP A 127 22.88 4.43 7.37
CA ASP A 127 22.34 3.32 8.15
C ASP A 127 21.01 2.80 7.59
N ASP A 128 20.38 1.86 8.30
CA ASP A 128 19.09 1.30 7.94
C ASP A 128 17.96 2.35 7.97
N PHE A 129 18.11 3.44 8.71
CA PHE A 129 17.15 4.53 8.72
C PHE A 129 17.16 5.31 7.39
N TYR A 130 18.36 5.60 6.86
CA TYR A 130 18.49 6.16 5.51
C TYR A 130 17.86 5.23 4.46
N LEU A 131 18.22 3.94 4.49
CA LEU A 131 17.69 2.97 3.52
C LEU A 131 16.16 2.84 3.61
N TYR A 132 15.60 2.86 4.82
CA TYR A 132 14.14 2.88 5.02
C TYR A 132 13.47 4.06 4.33
N HIS A 133 14.02 5.26 4.48
CA HIS A 133 13.45 6.45 3.86
C HIS A 133 13.45 6.38 2.33
N VAL A 134 14.56 5.94 1.75
CA VAL A 134 14.68 5.76 0.31
C VAL A 134 13.70 4.70 -0.20
N LEU A 135 13.58 3.57 0.51
CA LEU A 135 12.60 2.52 0.17
C LEU A 135 11.16 3.06 0.21
N CYS A 136 10.80 3.87 1.20
CA CYS A 136 9.48 4.49 1.29
C CYS A 136 9.21 5.45 0.13
N GLU A 137 10.15 6.32 -0.21
CA GLU A 137 10.02 7.27 -1.32
C GLU A 137 9.83 6.54 -2.65
N THR A 138 10.69 5.55 -2.94
CA THR A 138 10.56 4.72 -4.14
C THR A 138 9.26 3.92 -4.18
N ALA A 139 8.77 3.44 -3.02
CA ALA A 139 7.50 2.74 -2.93
C ALA A 139 6.31 3.66 -3.25
N ASP A 140 6.35 4.90 -2.78
CA ASP A 140 5.32 5.89 -3.07
C ASP A 140 5.34 6.29 -4.55
N ASP A 141 6.52 6.47 -5.14
CA ASP A 141 6.67 6.77 -6.57
C ASP A 141 6.11 5.64 -7.45
N LEU A 142 6.53 4.40 -7.21
CA LEU A 142 5.99 3.23 -7.92
C LEU A 142 4.47 3.11 -7.74
N PHE A 143 4.00 3.38 -6.52
CA PHE A 143 2.58 3.38 -6.22
C PHE A 143 1.83 4.45 -7.04
N PHE A 144 2.28 5.71 -7.04
CA PHE A 144 1.62 6.78 -7.79
C PHE A 144 1.73 6.60 -9.30
N GLU A 145 2.83 6.05 -9.82
CA GLU A 145 2.97 5.67 -11.22
C GLU A 145 1.92 4.62 -11.63
N ASN A 146 1.74 3.58 -10.81
CA ASN A 146 0.73 2.56 -11.06
C ASN A 146 -0.68 3.08 -10.85
N LEU A 147 -0.90 3.94 -9.85
CA LEU A 147 -2.16 4.59 -9.59
C LEU A 147 -2.61 5.44 -10.79
N LYS A 148 -1.70 6.21 -11.40
CA LYS A 148 -2.00 7.00 -12.61
C LYS A 148 -2.49 6.15 -13.78
N LYS A 149 -1.99 4.92 -13.92
CA LYS A 149 -2.41 4.00 -14.99
C LYS A 149 -3.83 3.46 -14.79
N ILE A 150 -4.23 3.22 -13.53
CA ILE A 150 -5.48 2.50 -13.19
C ILE A 150 -6.60 3.43 -12.70
N ALA A 151 -6.26 4.60 -12.16
CA ALA A 151 -7.16 5.43 -11.37
C ALA A 151 -7.75 6.64 -12.09
N LYS A 152 -7.71 6.69 -13.43
CA LYS A 152 -8.24 7.87 -14.16
C LYS A 152 -9.70 8.11 -13.81
N GLY A 153 -9.97 9.27 -13.20
CA GLY A 153 -11.27 9.69 -12.72
C GLY A 153 -11.80 8.96 -11.48
N ILE A 154 -11.02 8.11 -10.82
CA ILE A 154 -11.41 7.41 -9.58
C ILE A 154 -11.12 8.33 -8.37
N PRO A 155 -12.07 8.51 -7.44
CA PRO A 155 -11.84 9.31 -6.23
C PRO A 155 -10.88 8.59 -5.27
N ILE A 156 -10.01 9.38 -4.66
CA ILE A 156 -9.02 8.94 -3.69
C ILE A 156 -9.33 9.57 -2.34
N PHE A 157 -9.38 8.74 -1.30
CA PHE A 157 -9.57 9.16 0.08
C PHE A 157 -8.42 8.66 0.95
N GLU A 158 -7.98 9.50 1.87
CA GLU A 158 -7.13 9.11 2.99
C GLU A 158 -8.02 8.83 4.20
N VAL A 159 -7.75 7.72 4.88
CA VAL A 159 -8.42 7.31 6.12
C VAL A 159 -7.35 7.13 7.18
N ASP A 160 -7.34 8.03 8.17
CA ASP A 160 -6.38 8.02 9.26
C ASP A 160 -7.08 7.47 10.52
N PHE A 161 -6.70 6.27 10.96
CA PHE A 161 -7.20 5.64 12.18
C PHE A 161 -6.31 5.95 13.38
N ASP A 162 -6.95 6.17 14.53
CA ASP A 162 -6.28 6.21 15.82
C ASP A 162 -6.15 4.81 16.48
N GLU A 163 -5.63 4.76 17.70
CA GLU A 163 -5.44 3.51 18.45
C GLU A 163 -6.75 2.86 18.92
N ARG A 164 -7.85 3.61 18.97
CA ARG A 164 -9.18 3.14 19.39
C ARG A 164 -10.02 2.69 18.20
N GLY A 165 -9.57 2.98 16.99
CA GLY A 165 -10.27 2.74 15.74
C GLY A 165 -11.23 3.85 15.37
N ASP A 166 -11.18 5.00 16.04
CA ASP A 166 -11.78 6.23 15.55
C ASP A 166 -10.97 6.70 14.32
N PHE A 167 -11.60 7.43 13.41
CA PHE A 167 -10.96 7.77 12.14
C PHE A 167 -11.37 9.12 11.59
N GLU A 168 -10.46 9.70 10.81
CA GLU A 168 -10.72 10.88 9.99
C GLU A 168 -10.60 10.53 8.51
N ILE A 169 -11.46 11.14 7.68
CA ILE A 169 -11.43 10.97 6.22
C ILE A 169 -11.12 12.29 5.54
N LYS A 170 -10.12 12.27 4.67
CA LYS A 170 -9.73 13.39 3.81
C LYS A 170 -9.88 13.02 2.34
N GLU A 171 -10.53 13.89 1.57
CA GLU A 171 -10.59 13.75 0.11
C GLU A 171 -9.30 14.31 -0.48
N VAL A 172 -8.54 13.46 -1.18
CA VAL A 172 -7.29 13.85 -1.84
C VAL A 172 -7.57 14.38 -3.25
N GLY A 173 -8.65 13.91 -3.86
CA GLY A 173 -9.13 14.34 -5.17
C GLY A 173 -9.27 13.18 -6.14
N LYS A 174 -9.08 13.46 -7.43
CA LYS A 174 -9.12 12.49 -8.53
C LYS A 174 -7.86 12.64 -9.38
N ILE A 175 -7.32 11.54 -9.87
CA ILE A 175 -6.24 11.60 -10.87
C ILE A 175 -6.86 11.90 -12.23
N GLY A 176 -6.39 13.01 -12.84
CA GLY A 176 -6.80 13.51 -14.16
C GLY A 176 -6.26 12.71 -15.34
#